data_AF-A0A7L4MDN2-F1
#
_entry.id   AF-A0A7L4MDN2-F1
#
_cell.length_a   1.000
_cell.length_b   1.000
_cell.length_c   1.000
_cell.angle_alpha   90.00
_cell.angle_beta   90.00
_cell.angle_gamma   90.00
#
_symmetry.space_group_name_H-M   'P 1'
#
loop_
_entity.id
_entity.type
_entity.pdbx_description
1 polymer ?
#
loop_
_entity_poly.entity_id
_entity_poly.type
_entity_poly.pdbx_seq_one_letter_code
_entity_poly.pdbx_strand_id
1 'polypeptide(L)'
;YLSEEDVLDQANPFVQLVSGVVWLLRDGEVYISQSQVAECGDIQTTGTFDKFINVISARTAVGHDSQGQLVLIHVDGQTESRGVNLWEMAEFLKKQGIINAINLDGGGSATLVLNGTLASYPSEHCSFDSMWRCPRSISTVMCIHEPACQPADCSGHGDCVEGECRCAGGFWRGPACDVLDCGPSNCSLRGVCTASGCLCDAGWTGSNCSEECPMGWYGPNCQEECACDHACPCDRETGSCNITYPRAAQEQLNKGTSERRAGGKTWISTTSVLALLLVLSAMGNVGLFLKARSERHREGGDYLYHPLREMNGEA
;
A
#
# COMPACT_ATOMS: atom_id res chain seq x y z
N TYR A 1 -18.47 17.66 22.72
CA TYR A 1 -19.63 17.01 23.36
C TYR A 1 -20.77 16.98 22.37
N LEU A 2 -21.45 15.85 22.26
CA LEU A 2 -22.55 15.63 21.32
C LEU A 2 -23.77 15.14 22.10
N SER A 3 -24.95 15.62 21.72
CA SER A 3 -26.21 15.04 22.16
C SER A 3 -26.50 13.74 21.40
N GLU A 4 -27.48 12.97 21.86
CA GLU A 4 -27.97 11.80 21.13
C GLU A 4 -28.53 12.18 19.76
N GLU A 5 -29.20 13.34 19.66
CA GLU A 5 -29.73 13.85 18.39
C GLU A 5 -28.61 14.14 17.38
N ASP A 6 -27.49 14.72 17.83
CA ASP A 6 -26.33 14.97 16.96
C ASP A 6 -25.73 13.66 16.42
N VAL A 7 -25.68 12.61 17.25
CA VAL A 7 -25.14 11.30 16.87
C VAL A 7 -26.06 10.57 15.87
N LEU A 8 -27.37 10.80 15.98
CA LEU A 8 -28.40 10.15 15.16
C LEU A 8 -28.76 10.93 13.88
N ASP A 9 -28.09 12.05 13.60
CA ASP A 9 -28.35 12.83 12.38
C ASP A 9 -28.15 11.99 11.12
N GLN A 10 -29.11 12.08 10.20
CA GLN A 10 -29.11 11.36 8.92
C GLN A 10 -28.75 12.26 7.73
N ALA A 11 -28.72 13.58 7.91
CA ALA A 11 -28.38 14.51 6.82
C ALA A 11 -26.88 14.45 6.48
N ASN A 12 -26.03 14.35 7.51
CA ASN A 12 -24.60 14.13 7.36
C ASN A 12 -24.10 13.16 8.46
N PRO A 13 -24.40 11.85 8.33
CA PRO A 13 -24.19 10.90 9.41
C PRO A 13 -22.70 10.67 9.70
N PHE A 14 -22.38 10.42 10.97
CA PHE A 14 -21.04 9.98 11.35
C PHE A 14 -20.71 8.63 10.68
N VAL A 15 -19.57 8.59 9.96
CA VAL A 15 -19.02 7.34 9.41
C VAL A 15 -18.13 6.61 10.42
N GLN A 16 -17.53 7.35 11.34
CA GLN A 16 -16.68 6.86 12.43
C GLN A 16 -16.93 7.71 13.67
N LEU A 17 -17.08 7.08 14.83
CA LEU A 17 -17.29 7.77 16.10
C LEU A 17 -16.65 6.97 17.25
N VAL A 18 -15.90 7.65 18.11
CA VAL A 18 -15.33 7.10 19.34
C VAL A 18 -15.53 8.08 20.48
N SER A 19 -15.73 7.57 21.68
CA SER A 19 -15.82 8.36 22.90
C SER A 19 -14.55 8.21 23.74
N GLY A 20 -14.21 9.30 24.43
CA GLY A 20 -13.12 9.37 25.40
C GLY A 20 -13.59 10.00 26.70
N VAL A 21 -12.65 10.31 27.57
CA VAL A 21 -12.88 11.04 28.83
C VAL A 21 -11.84 12.14 28.94
N VAL A 22 -12.29 13.37 29.18
CA VAL A 22 -11.58 14.65 29.13
C VAL A 22 -11.27 15.13 27.70
N TRP A 23 -11.77 16.32 27.39
CA TRP A 23 -11.39 17.10 26.22
C TRP A 23 -10.13 17.91 26.56
N LEU A 24 -8.99 17.52 26.00
CA LEU A 24 -7.67 18.08 26.34
C LEU A 24 -7.49 19.49 25.77
N LEU A 25 -7.76 19.65 24.48
CA LEU A 25 -7.59 20.92 23.74
C LEU A 25 -8.84 21.27 22.99
N ARG A 26 -9.26 22.53 23.07
CA ARG A 26 -10.33 23.11 22.28
C ARG A 26 -9.85 24.39 21.63
N ASP A 27 -9.94 24.46 20.31
CA ASP A 27 -9.54 25.63 19.52
C ASP A 27 -8.10 26.10 19.82
N GLY A 28 -7.18 25.16 20.02
CA GLY A 28 -5.77 25.39 20.34
C GLY A 28 -5.48 25.70 21.81
N GLU A 29 -6.49 25.68 22.68
CA GLU A 29 -6.37 26.03 24.09
C GLU A 29 -6.69 24.86 25.03
N VAL A 30 -6.00 24.80 26.18
CA VAL A 30 -6.23 23.74 27.18
C VAL A 30 -7.64 23.85 27.76
N TYR A 31 -8.38 22.73 27.75
CA TYR A 31 -9.81 22.69 28.07
C TYR A 31 -10.17 21.76 29.25
N ILE A 32 -9.16 21.26 29.97
CA ILE A 32 -9.32 20.25 31.03
C ILE A 32 -10.23 20.74 32.17
N SER A 33 -10.11 21.99 32.61
CA SER A 33 -10.97 22.55 33.68
C SER A 33 -12.45 22.54 33.29
N GLN A 34 -12.74 22.86 32.04
CA GLN A 34 -14.11 22.87 31.51
C GLN A 34 -14.63 21.44 31.36
N SER A 35 -13.78 20.51 30.91
CA SER A 35 -14.13 19.09 30.89
C SER A 35 -14.42 18.51 32.26
N GLN A 36 -13.69 18.93 33.29
CA GLN A 36 -13.97 18.51 34.67
C GLN A 36 -15.38 18.91 35.09
N VAL A 37 -15.85 20.10 34.73
CA VAL A 37 -17.23 20.54 35.02
C VAL A 37 -18.25 19.82 34.15
N ALA A 38 -17.93 19.56 32.88
CA ALA A 38 -18.87 18.97 31.93
C ALA A 38 -19.05 17.45 32.10
N GLU A 39 -17.99 16.74 32.52
CA GLU A 39 -17.95 15.28 32.55
C GLU A 39 -18.01 14.69 33.96
N CYS A 40 -17.70 15.49 34.99
CA CYS A 40 -17.94 15.08 36.37
C CYS A 40 -19.41 15.33 36.73
N GLY A 41 -20.17 14.27 36.99
CA GLY A 41 -21.48 14.40 37.63
C GLY A 41 -21.34 14.79 39.10
N ASP A 42 -22.33 15.50 39.65
CA ASP A 42 -22.38 15.95 41.06
C ASP A 42 -22.28 14.83 42.13
N ILE A 43 -22.32 13.57 41.71
CA ILE A 43 -22.45 12.35 42.53
C ILE A 43 -21.20 11.45 42.50
N GLN A 44 -20.23 11.71 41.63
CA GLN A 44 -18.95 11.00 41.68
C GLN A 44 -18.06 11.64 42.74
N THR A 45 -17.26 10.84 43.45
CA THR A 45 -16.24 11.36 44.35
C THR A 45 -15.29 12.23 43.54
N THR A 46 -15.42 13.56 43.62
CA THR A 46 -14.56 14.54 42.93
C THR A 46 -13.07 14.17 43.04
N GLY A 47 -12.65 13.59 44.18
CA GLY A 47 -11.29 13.07 44.39
C GLY A 47 -10.83 11.95 43.45
N THR A 48 -11.70 11.09 42.91
CA THR A 48 -11.30 10.03 41.96
C THR A 48 -11.09 10.56 40.55
N PHE A 49 -11.91 11.53 40.12
CA PHE A 49 -11.76 12.18 38.81
C PHE A 49 -10.56 13.13 38.81
N ASP A 50 -10.36 13.89 39.89
CA ASP A 50 -9.17 14.72 40.07
C ASP A 50 -7.90 13.87 40.11
N LYS A 51 -7.94 12.72 40.78
CA LYS A 51 -6.84 11.76 40.72
C LYS A 51 -6.60 11.28 39.30
N PHE A 52 -7.64 10.95 38.53
CA PHE A 52 -7.51 10.53 37.14
C PHE A 52 -6.85 11.60 36.25
N ILE A 53 -7.18 12.88 36.44
CA ILE A 53 -6.58 13.99 35.69
C ILE A 53 -5.10 14.18 36.05
N ASN A 54 -4.80 14.22 37.36
CA ASN A 54 -3.51 14.66 37.86
C ASN A 54 -2.47 13.54 38.00
N VAL A 55 -2.89 12.28 38.04
CA VAL A 55 -1.95 11.15 38.15
C VAL A 55 -1.18 10.97 36.85
N ILE A 56 0.14 10.80 36.97
CA ILE A 56 0.96 10.38 35.83
C ILE A 56 0.66 8.92 35.49
N SER A 57 0.49 8.62 34.20
CA SER A 57 0.29 7.25 33.71
C SER A 57 0.64 7.17 32.23
N ALA A 58 0.52 5.97 31.66
CA ALA A 58 0.44 5.84 30.20
C ALA A 58 -0.87 6.48 29.71
N ARG A 59 -0.85 7.16 28.56
CA ARG A 59 -1.99 7.91 28.03
C ARG A 59 -2.09 7.72 26.52
N THR A 60 -3.31 7.73 26.01
CA THR A 60 -3.57 7.82 24.57
C THR A 60 -4.55 8.96 24.30
N ALA A 61 -4.43 9.59 23.14
CA ALA A 61 -5.29 10.68 22.74
C ALA A 61 -5.46 10.68 21.21
N VAL A 62 -6.54 11.31 20.76
CA VAL A 62 -6.78 11.58 19.34
C VAL A 62 -7.14 13.05 19.17
N GLY A 63 -6.62 13.66 18.12
CA GLY A 63 -6.91 15.05 17.79
C GLY A 63 -6.67 15.36 16.32
N HIS A 64 -6.65 16.64 15.99
CA HIS A 64 -6.27 17.11 14.67
C HIS A 64 -5.47 18.41 14.73
N ASP A 65 -4.65 18.64 13.71
CA ASP A 65 -3.88 19.87 13.56
C ASP A 65 -4.66 20.95 12.78
N SER A 66 -3.99 22.07 12.48
CA SER A 66 -4.57 23.17 11.70
C SER A 66 -4.75 22.87 10.21
N GLN A 67 -4.10 21.82 9.69
CA GLN A 67 -4.23 21.37 8.30
C GLN A 67 -5.37 20.37 8.12
N GLY A 68 -6.00 19.93 9.22
CA GLY A 68 -7.05 18.92 9.21
C GLY A 68 -6.52 17.48 9.20
N GLN A 69 -5.24 17.28 9.50
CA GLN A 69 -4.66 15.94 9.63
C GLN A 69 -5.06 15.33 10.98
N LEU A 70 -5.46 14.06 10.95
CA LEU A 70 -5.71 13.26 12.14
C LEU A 70 -4.38 12.98 12.85
N VAL A 71 -4.35 13.18 14.17
CA VAL A 71 -3.18 12.92 15.00
C VAL A 71 -3.55 11.93 16.09
N LEU A 72 -2.85 10.79 16.12
CA LEU A 72 -2.93 9.80 17.18
C LEU A 72 -1.73 9.93 18.10
N ILE A 73 -1.97 9.96 19.41
CA ILE A 73 -0.93 10.15 20.41
C ILE A 73 -0.93 8.98 21.37
N HIS A 74 0.26 8.44 21.62
CA HIS A 74 0.51 7.36 22.56
C HIS A 74 1.72 7.72 23.41
N VAL A 75 1.55 7.63 24.73
CA VAL A 75 2.62 7.86 25.71
C VAL A 75 2.71 6.65 26.62
N ASP A 76 3.86 5.98 26.60
CA ASP A 76 4.16 4.91 27.55
C ASP A 76 4.27 5.44 28.98
N GLY A 77 3.92 4.60 29.94
CA GLY A 77 3.94 4.99 31.34
C GLY A 77 3.52 3.88 32.28
N GLN A 78 3.36 4.22 33.55
CA GLN A 78 2.80 3.35 34.57
C GLN A 78 2.20 4.25 35.64
N THR A 79 0.94 4.00 35.99
CA THR A 79 0.20 4.82 36.96
C THR A 79 1.02 5.06 38.22
N GLU A 80 1.12 6.33 38.64
CA GLU A 80 1.88 6.81 39.81
C GLU A 80 3.42 6.69 39.70
N SER A 81 3.97 6.24 38.56
CA SER A 81 5.41 6.00 38.41
C SER A 81 6.04 6.66 37.19
N ARG A 82 5.44 6.50 36.00
CA ARG A 82 5.99 6.95 34.72
C ARG A 82 4.89 7.44 33.78
N GLY A 83 5.25 8.25 32.81
CA GLY A 83 4.35 8.81 31.80
C GLY A 83 3.99 10.25 32.13
N VAL A 84 2.78 10.66 31.78
CA VAL A 84 2.30 12.04 31.91
C VAL A 84 0.91 12.10 32.55
N ASN A 85 0.61 13.21 33.19
CA ASN A 85 -0.75 13.59 33.57
C ASN A 85 -1.46 14.29 32.39
N LEU A 86 -2.76 14.60 32.52
CA LEU A 86 -3.52 15.18 31.41
C LEU A 86 -3.11 16.63 31.10
N TRP A 87 -2.64 17.40 32.10
CA TRP A 87 -2.15 18.76 31.91
C TRP A 87 -0.87 18.81 31.07
N GLU A 88 0.10 17.97 31.44
CA GLU A 88 1.36 17.80 30.69
C GLU A 88 1.09 17.36 29.26
N MET A 89 0.16 16.41 29.06
CA MET A 89 -0.27 15.98 27.74
C MET A 89 -0.88 17.14 26.94
N ALA A 90 -1.83 17.88 27.50
CA ALA A 90 -2.49 18.98 26.78
C ALA A 90 -1.49 20.08 26.40
N GLU A 91 -0.59 20.48 27.31
CA GLU A 91 0.46 21.46 27.01
C GLU A 91 1.43 20.97 25.94
N PHE A 92 1.79 19.68 25.96
CA PHE A 92 2.61 19.09 24.90
C PHE A 92 1.89 19.16 23.55
N LEU A 93 0.62 18.72 23.47
CA LEU A 93 -0.17 18.77 22.24
C LEU A 93 -0.32 20.20 21.71
N LYS A 94 -0.53 21.17 22.60
CA LYS A 94 -0.62 22.58 22.26
C LYS A 94 0.67 23.09 21.61
N LYS A 95 1.83 22.73 22.18
CA LYS A 95 3.15 23.09 21.61
C LYS A 95 3.39 22.44 20.25
N GLN A 96 2.83 21.25 19.99
CA GLN A 96 2.89 20.60 18.68
C GLN A 96 1.89 21.18 17.65
N GLY A 97 1.10 22.21 18.00
CA GLY A 97 0.16 22.86 17.08
C GLY A 97 -1.15 22.10 16.88
N ILE A 98 -1.50 21.19 17.81
CA ILE A 98 -2.78 20.48 17.79
C ILE A 98 -3.91 21.43 18.19
N ILE A 99 -5.03 21.38 17.46
CA ILE A 99 -6.15 22.31 17.62
C ILE A 99 -7.21 21.75 18.57
N ASN A 100 -7.69 20.55 18.29
CA ASN A 100 -8.61 19.84 19.16
C ASN A 100 -8.08 18.45 19.46
N ALA A 101 -8.20 18.00 20.72
CA ALA A 101 -7.82 16.64 21.09
C ALA A 101 -8.63 16.14 22.30
N ILE A 102 -9.02 14.87 22.29
CA ILE A 102 -9.66 14.19 23.42
C ILE A 102 -8.75 13.08 23.96
N ASN A 103 -8.79 12.85 25.27
CA ASN A 103 -8.09 11.74 25.90
C ASN A 103 -8.92 10.44 25.74
N LEU A 104 -8.24 9.35 25.42
CA LEU A 104 -8.80 8.00 25.27
C LEU A 104 -8.35 7.11 26.46
N ASP A 105 -8.55 5.79 26.34
CA ASP A 105 -8.16 4.86 27.40
C ASP A 105 -6.64 4.81 27.59
N GLY A 106 -6.19 4.66 28.84
CA GLY A 106 -4.79 4.80 29.24
C GLY A 106 -4.30 3.65 30.12
N GLY A 107 -3.23 3.90 30.89
CA GLY A 107 -2.68 2.94 31.83
C GLY A 107 -2.29 1.61 31.18
N GLY A 108 -2.89 0.51 31.63
CA GLY A 108 -2.64 -0.83 31.09
C GLY A 108 -3.13 -1.02 29.65
N SER A 109 -4.09 -0.21 29.21
CA SER A 109 -4.71 -0.31 27.90
C SER A 109 -3.91 0.41 26.80
N ALA A 110 -3.08 1.39 27.17
CA ALA A 110 -2.28 2.17 26.22
C ALA A 110 -1.33 1.26 25.42
N THR A 111 -1.60 1.12 24.11
CA THR A 111 -0.92 0.16 23.23
C THR A 111 -0.75 0.76 21.84
N LEU A 112 0.47 0.72 21.31
CA LEU A 112 0.77 1.07 19.92
C LEU A 112 1.20 -0.18 19.15
N VAL A 113 0.55 -0.40 18.01
CA VAL A 113 0.88 -1.50 17.08
C VAL A 113 1.23 -0.88 15.73
N LEU A 114 2.42 -1.20 15.23
CA LEU A 114 2.88 -0.79 13.90
C LEU A 114 2.99 -2.02 13.01
N ASN A 115 2.28 -2.01 11.88
CA ASN A 115 2.25 -3.11 10.91
C ASN A 115 2.00 -4.50 11.55
N GLY A 116 1.05 -4.56 12.48
CA GLY A 116 0.68 -5.79 13.19
C GLY A 116 1.64 -6.22 14.30
N THR A 117 2.70 -5.46 14.58
CA THR A 117 3.68 -5.76 15.64
C THR A 117 3.61 -4.73 16.76
N LEU A 118 3.65 -5.19 18.02
CA LEU A 118 3.71 -4.31 19.19
C LEU A 118 4.93 -3.38 19.10
N ALA A 119 4.71 -2.07 19.21
CA ALA A 119 5.73 -1.04 19.06
C ALA A 119 5.83 -0.10 20.29
N SER A 120 5.15 -0.45 21.39
CA SER A 120 5.19 0.27 22.67
C SER A 120 5.63 -0.62 23.83
N TYR A 121 5.77 -0.05 25.03
CA TYR A 121 6.05 -0.77 26.27
C TYR A 121 4.84 -0.77 27.22
N PRO A 122 3.98 -1.81 27.17
CA PRO A 122 2.82 -1.93 28.05
C PRO A 122 3.16 -1.84 29.54
N SER A 123 2.19 -1.41 30.33
CA SER A 123 2.37 -1.22 31.78
C SER A 123 1.96 -2.42 32.62
N GLU A 124 1.15 -3.34 32.10
CA GLU A 124 0.72 -4.53 32.84
C GLU A 124 1.79 -5.62 32.89
N HIS A 125 1.79 -6.36 33.99
CA HIS A 125 2.61 -7.56 34.14
C HIS A 125 1.96 -8.75 33.44
N CYS A 126 2.76 -9.61 32.83
CA CYS A 126 2.27 -10.85 32.26
C CYS A 126 1.75 -11.79 33.37
N SER A 127 0.64 -12.50 33.13
CA SER A 127 0.02 -13.39 34.11
C SER A 127 0.90 -14.59 34.50
N PHE A 128 1.78 -15.02 33.59
CA PHE A 128 2.70 -16.14 33.78
C PHE A 128 4.05 -15.73 34.40
N ASP A 129 4.43 -14.45 34.31
CA ASP A 129 5.69 -13.96 34.84
C ASP A 129 5.62 -12.45 35.10
N SER A 130 5.80 -12.08 36.36
CA SER A 130 5.78 -10.67 36.80
C SER A 130 6.99 -9.85 36.36
N MET A 131 8.05 -10.48 35.83
CA MET A 131 9.18 -9.76 35.25
C MET A 131 8.82 -9.09 33.91
N TRP A 132 8.00 -9.74 33.09
CA TRP A 132 7.66 -9.28 31.75
C TRP A 132 6.42 -8.39 31.74
N ARG A 133 6.38 -7.49 30.75
CA ARG A 133 5.24 -6.63 30.49
C ARG A 133 4.42 -7.17 29.32
N CYS A 134 3.10 -7.17 29.46
CA CYS A 134 2.18 -7.68 28.45
C CYS A 134 1.11 -6.64 28.10
N PRO A 135 0.67 -6.55 26.83
CA PRO A 135 -0.46 -5.73 26.44
C PRO A 135 -1.76 -6.28 27.03
N ARG A 136 -2.69 -5.39 27.35
CA ARG A 136 -4.01 -5.73 27.87
C ARG A 136 -4.99 -6.07 26.73
N SER A 137 -5.92 -6.99 26.97
CA SER A 137 -7.11 -7.14 26.11
C SER A 137 -8.06 -5.94 26.30
N ILE A 138 -8.25 -5.16 25.24
CA ILE A 138 -9.05 -3.93 25.24
C ILE A 138 -10.37 -4.10 24.45
N SER A 139 -11.17 -3.04 24.36
CA SER A 139 -12.46 -3.04 23.66
C SER A 139 -12.32 -2.61 22.19
N THR A 140 -12.36 -1.31 21.90
CA THR A 140 -12.30 -0.74 20.55
C THR A 140 -10.87 -0.34 20.17
N VAL A 141 -10.56 -0.37 18.87
CA VAL A 141 -9.24 -0.02 18.33
C VAL A 141 -9.37 1.08 17.28
N MET A 142 -8.51 2.09 17.36
CA MET A 142 -8.33 3.04 16.27
C MET A 142 -7.33 2.48 15.27
N CYS A 143 -7.80 2.17 14.06
CA CYS A 143 -6.98 1.58 13.01
C CYS A 143 -6.74 2.62 11.91
N ILE A 144 -5.47 2.82 11.54
CA ILE A 144 -5.08 3.58 10.36
C ILE A 144 -4.65 2.57 9.30
N HIS A 145 -5.30 2.61 8.15
CA HIS A 145 -5.02 1.75 7.01
C HIS A 145 -5.08 2.55 5.72
N GLU A 146 -4.49 2.01 4.66
CA GLU A 146 -4.60 2.60 3.33
C GLU A 146 -6.07 2.63 2.88
N PRO A 147 -6.53 3.69 2.18
CA PRO A 147 -7.89 3.74 1.68
C PRO A 147 -8.21 2.52 0.81
N ALA A 148 -9.34 1.89 1.05
CA ALA A 148 -9.77 0.73 0.29
C ALA A 148 -10.38 1.16 -1.05
N CYS A 149 -10.00 0.49 -2.13
CA CYS A 149 -10.64 0.66 -3.44
C CYS A 149 -12.03 0.01 -3.48
N GLN A 150 -12.90 0.54 -4.32
CA GLN A 150 -14.19 -0.07 -4.65
C GLN A 150 -14.26 -0.37 -6.16
N PRO A 151 -14.46 -1.65 -6.56
CA PRO A 151 -14.52 -2.86 -5.75
C PRO A 151 -13.16 -3.19 -5.11
N ALA A 152 -13.19 -3.97 -4.02
CA ALA A 152 -11.97 -4.44 -3.38
C ALA A 152 -11.11 -5.19 -4.41
N ASP A 153 -9.79 -5.01 -4.31
CA ASP A 153 -8.80 -5.65 -5.18
C ASP A 153 -8.85 -5.22 -6.67
N CYS A 154 -9.48 -4.08 -7.00
CA CYS A 154 -9.49 -3.55 -8.37
C CYS A 154 -9.93 -4.58 -9.42
N SER A 155 -10.97 -5.35 -9.07
CA SER A 155 -11.50 -6.48 -9.86
C SER A 155 -10.49 -7.59 -10.16
N GLY A 156 -9.38 -7.67 -9.42
CA GLY A 156 -8.25 -8.59 -9.66
C GLY A 156 -7.37 -8.17 -10.85
N HIS A 157 -7.51 -6.92 -11.32
CA HIS A 157 -6.93 -6.41 -12.56
C HIS A 157 -6.12 -5.13 -12.37
N GLY A 158 -5.68 -4.85 -11.14
CA GLY A 158 -4.87 -3.69 -10.81
C GLY A 158 -4.39 -3.68 -9.37
N ASP A 159 -3.57 -2.69 -9.05
CA ASP A 159 -3.13 -2.41 -7.68
C ASP A 159 -3.95 -1.25 -7.11
N CYS A 160 -4.42 -1.40 -5.87
CA CYS A 160 -5.08 -0.31 -5.15
C CYS A 160 -4.01 0.62 -4.55
N VAL A 161 -4.02 1.89 -4.93
CA VAL A 161 -3.07 2.90 -4.44
C VAL A 161 -3.85 4.12 -3.99
N GLU A 162 -3.78 4.44 -2.70
CA GLU A 162 -4.49 5.58 -2.09
C GLU A 162 -6.01 5.60 -2.35
N GLY A 163 -6.62 4.42 -2.51
CA GLY A 163 -8.05 4.27 -2.82
C GLY A 163 -8.41 4.38 -4.30
N GLU A 164 -7.43 4.57 -5.18
CA GLU A 164 -7.60 4.54 -6.63
C GLU A 164 -7.00 3.27 -7.23
N CYS A 165 -7.72 2.67 -8.19
CA CYS A 165 -7.22 1.50 -8.90
C CYS A 165 -6.26 1.89 -10.02
N ARG A 166 -5.03 1.41 -9.93
CA ARG A 166 -4.06 1.44 -11.03
C ARG A 166 -4.12 0.12 -11.78
N CYS A 167 -4.78 0.12 -12.92
CA CYS A 167 -4.98 -1.09 -13.70
C CYS A 167 -3.66 -1.70 -14.21
N ALA A 168 -3.58 -3.03 -14.11
CA ALA A 168 -2.44 -3.82 -14.52
C ALA A 168 -2.44 -3.98 -16.06
N GLY A 169 -1.32 -3.63 -16.68
CA GLY A 169 -1.15 -3.73 -18.14
C GLY A 169 -1.98 -2.69 -18.91
N GLY A 170 -2.06 -2.88 -20.24
CA GLY A 170 -2.82 -2.00 -21.14
C GLY A 170 -4.23 -2.51 -21.49
N PHE A 171 -4.66 -3.61 -20.86
CA PHE A 171 -5.89 -4.32 -21.23
C PHE A 171 -7.05 -4.06 -20.28
N TRP A 172 -6.84 -3.35 -19.18
CA TRP A 172 -7.88 -3.05 -18.20
C TRP A 172 -7.97 -1.56 -17.99
N ARG A 173 -9.21 -1.06 -17.93
CA ARG A 173 -9.53 0.35 -17.82
C ARG A 173 -10.77 0.55 -16.95
N GLY A 174 -11.08 1.81 -16.70
CA GLY A 174 -12.15 2.20 -15.80
C GLY A 174 -11.66 2.34 -14.35
N PRO A 175 -12.45 2.97 -13.49
CA PRO A 175 -12.06 3.29 -12.11
C PRO A 175 -11.90 2.03 -11.23
N ALA A 176 -12.44 0.89 -11.68
CA ALA A 176 -12.43 -0.39 -10.99
C ALA A 176 -11.58 -1.46 -11.70
N CYS A 177 -10.94 -1.12 -12.83
CA CYS A 177 -10.27 -2.06 -13.74
C CYS A 177 -11.16 -3.23 -14.19
N ASP A 178 -12.47 -2.97 -14.28
CA ASP A 178 -13.52 -3.93 -14.64
C ASP A 178 -13.87 -3.91 -16.13
N VAL A 179 -13.36 -2.94 -16.88
CA VAL A 179 -13.58 -2.82 -18.32
C VAL A 179 -12.35 -3.34 -19.06
N LEU A 180 -12.55 -4.41 -19.84
CA LEU A 180 -11.54 -4.93 -20.74
C LEU A 180 -11.34 -4.00 -21.94
N ASP A 181 -10.10 -3.56 -22.16
CA ASP A 181 -9.63 -2.79 -23.32
C ASP A 181 -8.75 -3.69 -24.20
N CYS A 182 -9.32 -4.30 -25.24
CA CYS A 182 -8.57 -5.14 -26.16
C CYS A 182 -7.64 -4.36 -27.12
N GLY A 183 -7.34 -3.08 -26.84
CA GLY A 183 -6.47 -2.23 -27.64
C GLY A 183 -7.17 -1.63 -28.87
N PRO A 184 -6.40 -1.02 -29.81
CA PRO A 184 -6.99 -0.30 -30.93
C PRO A 184 -7.88 -1.20 -31.77
N SER A 185 -9.11 -0.71 -32.00
CA SER A 185 -10.09 -1.36 -32.88
C SER A 185 -10.46 -2.80 -32.52
N ASN A 186 -10.59 -3.13 -31.23
CA ASN A 186 -11.13 -4.41 -30.76
C ASN A 186 -10.38 -5.63 -31.35
N CYS A 187 -9.13 -5.83 -30.93
CA CYS A 187 -8.22 -6.85 -31.50
C CYS A 187 -7.79 -6.55 -32.95
N SER A 188 -7.45 -5.28 -33.23
CA SER A 188 -6.95 -4.83 -34.54
C SER A 188 -7.88 -5.14 -35.72
N LEU A 189 -9.18 -5.33 -35.48
CA LEU A 189 -10.18 -5.82 -36.45
C LEU A 189 -9.86 -7.20 -37.06
N ARG A 190 -9.00 -7.98 -36.39
CA ARG A 190 -8.56 -9.32 -36.81
C ARG A 190 -8.78 -10.35 -35.72
N GLY A 191 -9.86 -10.16 -34.97
CA GLY A 191 -10.24 -11.04 -33.87
C GLY A 191 -11.44 -10.50 -33.11
N VAL A 192 -11.81 -11.25 -32.09
CA VAL A 192 -12.93 -10.93 -31.19
C VAL A 192 -12.38 -10.77 -29.78
N CYS A 193 -12.72 -9.66 -29.12
CA CYS A 193 -12.40 -9.44 -27.73
C CYS A 193 -13.31 -10.29 -26.84
N THR A 194 -12.71 -11.19 -26.08
CA THR A 194 -13.39 -12.11 -25.16
C THR A 194 -12.93 -11.84 -23.73
N ALA A 195 -13.58 -12.42 -22.72
CA ALA A 195 -13.22 -12.21 -21.31
C ALA A 195 -11.77 -12.59 -20.96
N SER A 196 -11.11 -13.42 -21.77
CA SER A 196 -9.71 -13.82 -21.61
C SER A 196 -8.73 -13.04 -22.50
N GLY A 197 -9.18 -11.98 -23.17
CA GLY A 197 -8.41 -11.20 -24.15
C GLY A 197 -8.83 -11.47 -25.60
N CYS A 198 -7.95 -11.16 -26.54
CA CYS A 198 -8.23 -11.30 -27.97
C CYS A 198 -8.17 -12.74 -28.46
N LEU A 199 -9.26 -13.18 -29.10
CA LEU A 199 -9.28 -14.40 -29.93
C LEU A 199 -9.02 -13.98 -31.38
N CYS A 200 -7.83 -14.26 -31.89
CA CYS A 200 -7.44 -13.83 -33.23
C CYS A 200 -8.04 -14.70 -34.33
N ASP A 201 -8.39 -14.05 -35.43
CA ASP A 201 -8.77 -14.68 -36.67
C ASP A 201 -7.62 -15.54 -37.21
N ALA A 202 -7.94 -16.48 -38.11
CA ALA A 202 -6.92 -17.32 -38.74
C ALA A 202 -5.85 -16.47 -39.44
N GLY A 203 -4.58 -16.85 -39.28
CA GLY A 203 -3.46 -16.10 -39.85
C GLY A 203 -2.88 -15.01 -38.94
N TRP A 204 -3.49 -14.75 -37.78
CA TRP A 204 -3.11 -13.69 -36.85
C TRP A 204 -2.89 -14.20 -35.42
N THR A 205 -2.00 -13.52 -34.70
CA THR A 205 -1.63 -13.80 -33.31
C THR A 205 -1.14 -12.54 -32.60
N GLY A 206 -0.61 -12.70 -31.39
CA GLY A 206 -0.22 -11.62 -30.49
C GLY A 206 -1.40 -11.15 -29.64
N SER A 207 -1.11 -10.36 -28.60
CA SER A 207 -2.08 -9.98 -27.57
C SER A 207 -3.25 -9.12 -28.08
N ASN A 208 -3.12 -8.54 -29.27
CA ASN A 208 -4.12 -7.69 -29.92
C ASN A 208 -4.35 -8.04 -31.41
N CYS A 209 -3.92 -9.24 -31.85
CA CYS A 209 -4.05 -9.73 -33.23
C CYS A 209 -3.39 -8.83 -34.30
N SER A 210 -2.32 -8.13 -33.94
CA SER A 210 -1.54 -7.30 -34.87
C SER A 210 -0.39 -8.05 -35.54
N GLU A 211 -0.06 -9.26 -35.08
CA GLU A 211 1.05 -10.06 -35.61
C GLU A 211 0.51 -11.16 -36.54
N GLU A 212 1.17 -11.37 -37.68
CA GLU A 212 0.86 -12.48 -38.58
C GLU A 212 1.45 -13.79 -38.04
N CYS A 213 0.87 -14.94 -38.41
CA CYS A 213 1.39 -16.23 -37.95
C CYS A 213 2.87 -16.43 -38.26
N PRO A 214 3.67 -16.95 -37.30
CA PRO A 214 5.05 -17.33 -37.58
C PRO A 214 5.09 -18.42 -38.65
N MET A 215 6.19 -18.50 -39.41
CA MET A 215 6.37 -19.56 -40.40
C MET A 215 6.26 -20.94 -39.73
N GLY A 216 5.51 -21.84 -40.35
CA GLY A 216 5.26 -23.19 -39.82
C GLY A 216 3.98 -23.29 -38.98
N TRP A 217 3.26 -22.19 -38.77
CA TRP A 217 2.02 -22.15 -38.01
C TRP A 217 0.88 -21.50 -38.79
N TYR A 218 -0.34 -21.95 -38.57
CA TYR A 218 -1.55 -21.43 -39.21
C TYR A 218 -2.77 -21.52 -38.28
N GLY A 219 -3.91 -21.02 -38.76
CA GLY A 219 -5.19 -21.10 -38.07
C GLY A 219 -5.38 -20.00 -37.01
N PRO A 220 -6.49 -20.04 -36.25
CA PRO A 220 -6.80 -19.04 -35.24
C PRO A 220 -5.75 -19.04 -34.12
N ASN A 221 -5.30 -17.85 -33.72
CA ASN A 221 -4.16 -17.65 -32.81
C ASN A 221 -2.86 -18.37 -33.23
N CYS A 222 -2.78 -18.88 -34.46
CA CYS A 222 -1.65 -19.65 -34.97
C CYS A 222 -1.31 -20.89 -34.12
N GLN A 223 -2.32 -21.62 -33.66
CA GLN A 223 -2.15 -22.79 -32.79
C GLN A 223 -1.95 -24.12 -33.56
N GLU A 224 -2.03 -24.11 -34.88
CA GLU A 224 -1.88 -25.31 -35.72
C GLU A 224 -0.54 -25.29 -36.44
N GLU A 225 0.15 -26.45 -36.50
CA GLU A 225 1.44 -26.61 -37.17
C GLU A 225 1.27 -27.08 -38.62
N CYS A 226 2.01 -26.49 -39.56
CA CYS A 226 1.95 -26.83 -40.98
C CYS A 226 2.34 -28.30 -41.24
N ALA A 227 1.45 -29.07 -41.85
CA ALA A 227 1.69 -30.47 -42.23
C ALA A 227 2.31 -30.63 -43.65
N CYS A 228 3.20 -29.73 -44.05
CA CYS A 228 3.89 -29.76 -45.35
C CYS A 228 5.24 -30.49 -45.25
N ASP A 229 5.80 -30.92 -46.38
CA ASP A 229 7.17 -31.45 -46.42
C ASP A 229 8.15 -30.41 -45.85
N HIS A 230 8.92 -30.81 -44.82
CA HIS A 230 9.80 -29.95 -44.02
C HIS A 230 9.10 -28.88 -43.16
N ALA A 231 7.80 -29.05 -42.84
CA ALA A 231 7.02 -28.20 -41.93
C ALA A 231 6.88 -26.71 -42.34
N CYS A 232 7.31 -26.32 -43.54
CA CYS A 232 7.28 -24.93 -44.03
C CYS A 232 7.52 -24.82 -45.56
N PRO A 233 6.97 -23.79 -46.23
CA PRO A 233 5.93 -22.84 -45.80
C PRO A 233 4.52 -23.31 -46.18
N CYS A 234 3.53 -23.02 -45.33
CA CYS A 234 2.10 -23.22 -45.61
C CYS A 234 1.31 -21.91 -45.48
N ASP A 235 0.11 -21.88 -46.04
CA ASP A 235 -0.80 -20.74 -45.95
C ASP A 235 -1.18 -20.48 -44.48
N ARG A 236 -1.06 -19.22 -44.04
CA ARG A 236 -1.21 -18.85 -42.63
C ARG A 236 -2.66 -18.93 -42.14
N GLU A 237 -3.64 -18.84 -43.03
CA GLU A 237 -5.05 -18.93 -42.65
C GLU A 237 -5.53 -20.39 -42.71
N THR A 238 -5.15 -21.11 -43.77
CA THR A 238 -5.74 -22.41 -44.12
C THR A 238 -4.83 -23.62 -43.89
N GLY A 239 -3.53 -23.42 -43.70
CA GLY A 239 -2.55 -24.50 -43.61
C GLY A 239 -2.18 -25.14 -44.95
N SER A 240 -2.65 -24.58 -46.07
CA SER A 240 -2.43 -25.14 -47.41
C SER A 240 -0.95 -25.08 -47.83
N CYS A 241 -0.39 -26.20 -48.27
CA CYS A 241 0.98 -26.27 -48.79
C CYS A 241 1.11 -25.77 -50.24
N ASN A 242 -0.01 -25.49 -50.90
CA ASN A 242 -0.01 -25.07 -52.30
C ASN A 242 0.02 -23.54 -52.40
N ILE A 243 1.11 -22.94 -51.92
CA ILE A 243 1.30 -21.49 -51.92
C ILE A 243 2.53 -21.05 -52.69
N THR A 244 2.41 -19.91 -53.37
CA THR A 244 3.47 -19.26 -54.12
C THR A 244 3.97 -18.04 -53.34
N TYR A 245 4.99 -18.20 -52.50
CA TYR A 245 5.63 -17.05 -51.84
C TYR A 245 6.44 -16.20 -52.85
N PRO A 246 6.43 -14.87 -52.75
CA PRO A 246 7.38 -14.03 -53.49
C PRO A 246 8.83 -14.35 -53.09
N ARG A 247 9.73 -14.35 -54.08
CA ARG A 247 11.16 -14.73 -53.95
C ARG A 247 11.95 -14.06 -52.81
N ALA A 248 11.46 -12.94 -52.25
CA ALA A 248 12.06 -12.25 -51.12
C ALA A 248 12.07 -13.07 -49.81
N ALA A 249 11.09 -13.96 -49.59
CA ALA A 249 11.06 -14.82 -48.41
C ALA A 249 12.13 -15.93 -48.45
N GLN A 250 12.53 -16.34 -49.66
CA GLN A 250 13.49 -17.42 -49.89
C GLN A 250 14.94 -17.00 -49.56
N GLU A 251 15.25 -15.70 -49.61
CA GLU A 251 16.54 -15.15 -49.19
C GLU A 251 16.73 -15.17 -47.66
N GLN A 252 15.65 -15.08 -46.88
CA GLN A 252 15.73 -15.16 -45.41
C GLN A 252 16.08 -16.57 -44.93
N LEU A 253 15.55 -17.61 -45.60
CA LEU A 253 15.85 -19.01 -45.31
C LEU A 253 17.33 -19.37 -45.56
N ASN A 254 17.95 -18.74 -46.56
CA ASN A 254 19.36 -18.98 -46.93
C ASN A 254 20.38 -18.19 -46.09
N LYS A 255 19.96 -17.12 -45.40
CA LYS A 255 20.86 -16.36 -44.52
C LYS A 255 21.17 -17.06 -43.20
N GLY A 256 20.29 -17.93 -42.71
CA GLY A 256 20.48 -18.67 -41.44
C GLY A 256 21.58 -19.74 -41.47
N THR A 257 22.05 -20.17 -42.64
CA THR A 257 23.04 -21.25 -42.80
C THR A 257 24.47 -20.76 -43.03
N SER A 258 24.69 -19.49 -43.40
CA SER A 258 26.03 -18.97 -43.75
C SER A 258 26.84 -18.45 -42.54
N GLU A 259 26.19 -18.00 -41.46
CA GLU A 259 26.88 -17.40 -40.31
C GLU A 259 27.60 -18.40 -39.37
N ARG A 260 27.38 -19.71 -39.52
CA ARG A 260 27.97 -20.72 -38.61
C ARG A 260 29.46 -21.01 -38.83
N ARG A 261 30.11 -20.48 -39.89
CA ARG A 261 31.49 -20.89 -40.26
C ARG A 261 32.57 -19.82 -40.09
N ALA A 262 32.26 -18.62 -39.60
CA ALA A 262 33.23 -17.53 -39.43
C ALA A 262 33.08 -16.80 -38.09
N GLY A 263 33.07 -17.50 -36.96
CA GLY A 263 32.89 -16.87 -35.64
C GLY A 263 33.91 -17.23 -34.56
N GLY A 264 34.80 -18.20 -34.79
CA GLY A 264 35.59 -18.81 -33.70
C GLY A 264 36.60 -17.88 -33.00
N LYS A 265 37.02 -16.78 -33.64
CA LYS A 265 37.95 -15.80 -33.04
C LYS A 265 37.23 -14.52 -32.56
N THR A 266 36.11 -14.17 -33.17
CA THR A 266 35.27 -13.02 -32.79
C THR A 266 34.44 -13.31 -31.55
N TRP A 267 33.95 -14.54 -31.37
CA TRP A 267 33.10 -14.93 -30.23
C TRP A 267 33.80 -14.83 -28.87
N ILE A 268 35.10 -15.16 -28.80
CA ILE A 268 35.88 -15.08 -27.54
C ILE A 268 36.12 -13.63 -27.14
N SER A 269 36.33 -12.75 -28.12
CA SER A 269 36.49 -11.31 -27.86
C SER A 269 35.18 -10.65 -27.46
N THR A 270 34.07 -10.95 -28.18
CA THR A 270 32.76 -10.36 -27.88
C THR A 270 32.18 -10.85 -26.56
N THR A 271 32.35 -12.13 -26.21
CA THR A 271 31.92 -12.66 -24.90
C THR A 271 32.70 -12.04 -23.75
N SER A 272 34.00 -11.77 -23.92
CA SER A 272 34.81 -11.11 -22.90
C SER A 272 34.37 -9.66 -22.68
N VAL A 273 34.08 -8.92 -23.74
CA VAL A 273 33.59 -7.53 -23.65
C VAL A 273 32.17 -7.47 -23.05
N LEU A 274 31.27 -8.37 -23.46
CA LEU A 274 29.92 -8.43 -22.92
C LEU A 274 29.90 -8.86 -21.46
N ALA A 275 30.77 -9.79 -21.04
CA ALA A 275 30.92 -10.16 -19.64
C ALA A 275 31.42 -8.98 -18.80
N LEU A 276 32.38 -8.19 -19.30
CA LEU A 276 32.87 -6.99 -18.62
C LEU A 276 31.76 -5.94 -18.48
N LEU A 277 30.97 -5.71 -19.53
CA LEU A 277 29.84 -4.77 -19.51
C LEU A 277 28.72 -5.23 -18.56
N LEU A 278 28.44 -6.53 -18.49
CA LEU A 278 27.50 -7.11 -17.54
C LEU A 278 27.96 -6.93 -16.09
N VAL A 279 29.26 -7.13 -15.81
CA VAL A 279 29.83 -6.90 -14.48
C VAL A 279 29.76 -5.42 -14.10
N LEU A 280 30.08 -4.50 -15.01
CA LEU A 280 29.96 -3.06 -14.78
C LEU A 280 28.50 -2.63 -14.54
N SER A 281 27.56 -3.16 -15.33
CA SER A 281 26.12 -2.92 -15.15
C SER A 281 25.60 -3.48 -13.84
N ALA A 282 26.02 -4.70 -13.45
CA ALA A 282 25.64 -5.30 -12.18
C ALA A 282 26.18 -4.49 -11.00
N MET A 283 27.44 -4.05 -11.04
CA MET A 283 28.00 -3.17 -10.00
C MET A 283 27.28 -1.82 -9.93
N GLY A 284 26.92 -1.24 -11.07
CA GLY A 284 26.12 -0.01 -11.15
C GLY A 284 24.71 -0.18 -10.57
N ASN A 285 24.04 -1.29 -10.90
CA ASN A 285 22.71 -1.63 -10.38
C ASN A 285 22.75 -1.96 -8.88
N VAL A 286 23.80 -2.62 -8.38
CA VAL A 286 24.01 -2.82 -6.94
C VAL A 286 24.24 -1.48 -6.24
N GLY A 287 25.02 -0.56 -6.84
CA GLY A 287 25.21 0.79 -6.32
C GLY A 287 23.92 1.62 -6.28
N LEU A 288 23.12 1.56 -7.34
CA LEU A 288 21.78 2.16 -7.40
C LEU A 288 20.82 1.51 -6.42
N PHE A 289 20.87 0.19 -6.23
CA PHE A 289 20.03 -0.52 -5.27
C PHE A 289 20.41 -0.21 -3.82
N LEU A 290 21.71 -0.08 -3.52
CA LEU A 290 22.18 0.35 -2.20
C LEU A 290 21.85 1.82 -1.92
N LYS A 291 21.94 2.70 -2.94
CA LYS A 291 21.51 4.09 -2.83
C LYS A 291 19.99 4.21 -2.68
N ALA A 292 19.21 3.47 -3.48
CA ALA A 292 17.77 3.37 -3.35
C ALA A 292 17.35 2.75 -2.01
N ARG A 293 18.12 1.81 -1.44
CA ARG A 293 17.87 1.27 -0.10
C ARG A 293 18.20 2.29 0.99
N SER A 294 19.20 3.15 0.78
CA SER A 294 19.50 4.27 1.68
C SER A 294 18.45 5.39 1.61
N GLU A 295 17.85 5.62 0.44
CA GLU A 295 16.78 6.62 0.25
C GLU A 295 15.40 6.08 0.66
N ARG A 296 15.09 4.80 0.38
CA ARG A 296 13.83 4.13 0.76
C ARG A 296 13.72 3.81 2.25
N HIS A 297 14.80 3.97 3.02
CA HIS A 297 14.74 3.92 4.49
C HIS A 297 14.29 5.26 5.10
N ARG A 298 13.96 6.27 4.28
CA ARG A 298 13.66 7.64 4.73
C ARG A 298 12.29 8.18 4.31
N GLU A 299 11.40 7.35 3.76
CA GLU A 299 10.00 7.70 3.50
C GLU A 299 9.13 6.47 3.76
N GLY A 300 8.35 6.50 4.84
CA GLY A 300 7.48 5.40 5.24
C GLY A 300 6.89 5.59 6.63
N GLY A 301 5.84 6.41 6.70
CA GLY A 301 5.02 6.63 7.89
C GLY A 301 5.57 7.73 8.79
N ASP A 302 4.95 8.92 8.75
CA ASP A 302 5.27 10.03 9.64
C ASP A 302 4.85 9.72 11.08
N TYR A 303 5.55 8.80 11.74
CA TYR A 303 5.50 8.65 13.19
C TYR A 303 6.65 9.45 13.79
N LEU A 304 6.32 10.28 14.79
CA LEU A 304 7.31 11.09 15.50
C LEU A 304 7.46 10.55 16.92
N TYR A 305 8.68 10.15 17.27
CA TYR A 305 9.00 9.68 18.62
C TYR A 305 9.62 10.83 19.43
N HIS A 306 8.95 11.20 20.54
CA HIS A 306 9.49 12.13 21.51
C HIS A 306 9.88 11.40 22.80
N PRO A 307 11.14 11.47 23.23
CA PRO A 307 11.54 11.01 24.55
C PRO A 307 10.71 11.69 25.65
N LEU A 308 10.25 10.90 26.63
CA LEU A 308 9.42 11.42 27.74
C LEU A 308 10.09 12.58 28.51
N ARG A 309 11.42 12.64 28.54
CA ARG A 309 12.18 13.73 29.17
C ARG A 309 11.94 15.09 28.49
N GLU A 310 11.70 15.10 27.19
CA GLU A 310 11.41 16.34 26.45
C GLU A 310 9.99 16.86 26.77
N MET A 311 9.06 15.97 27.09
CA MET A 311 7.67 16.34 27.44
C MET A 311 7.59 16.97 28.83
N ASN A 312 8.31 16.41 29.81
CA ASN A 312 8.21 16.84 31.21
C ASN A 312 9.17 18.00 31.58
N GLY A 313 10.05 18.41 30.66
CA GLY A 313 11.08 19.43 30.89
C GLY A 313 12.28 18.91 31.70
N GLU A 314 13.46 19.50 31.48
CA GLU A 314 14.61 19.28 32.37
C GLU A 314 14.37 19.99 33.70
N ALA A 315 14.51 19.25 34.81
CA ALA A 315 14.57 19.80 36.17
C ALA A 315 16.02 20.22 36.50
#